data_AF-A0A931HJB1-F1
#
_entry.id   AF-A0A931HJB1-F1
#
_cell.length_a   1.000
_cell.length_b   1.000
_cell.length_c   1.000
_cell.angle_alpha   90.00
_cell.angle_beta   90.00
_cell.angle_gamma   90.00
#
_symmetry.space_group_name_H-M   'P 1'
#
loop_
_entity.id
_entity.type
_entity.pdbx_description
1 polymer ?
#
loop_
_entity_poly.entity_id
_entity_poly.type
_entity_poly.pdbx_seq_one_letter_code
_entity_poly.pdbx_strand_id
1 'polypeptide(L)'
;MESLAAPINGVAAKLAKLDAVIESREAAPLRKIEKLEKARDQRIQKIRDEFAAKIEAVKAEAEAAGARMTPEEQAQESALLRDYALAIVEFSNSASAAELAPLLGVSTREAKKIIEQAKSDLEASGSGAGTPPSAPSPAPTVPADDRQPVTVAS
;
A
#
# COMPACT_ATOMS: atom_id res chain seq x y z
N MET A 1 36.88 -74.60 28.41
CA MET A 1 37.14 -73.26 27.83
C MET A 1 35.89 -72.37 27.90
N GLU A 2 34.73 -72.81 27.40
CA GLU A 2 33.47 -72.00 27.42
C GLU A 2 33.00 -71.57 28.82
N SER A 3 33.09 -72.47 29.82
CA SER A 3 32.71 -72.14 31.21
C SER A 3 33.57 -71.04 31.84
N LEU A 4 34.81 -70.85 31.37
CA LEU A 4 35.72 -69.81 31.88
C LEU A 4 35.50 -68.47 31.16
N ALA A 5 35.00 -68.49 29.92
CA ALA A 5 34.74 -67.29 29.12
C ALA A 5 33.35 -66.66 29.36
N ALA A 6 32.38 -67.45 29.84
CA ALA A 6 31.00 -66.97 30.06
C ALA A 6 30.90 -65.71 30.97
N PRO A 7 31.64 -65.61 32.09
CA PRO A 7 31.62 -64.39 32.90
C PRO A 7 32.15 -63.16 32.16
N ILE A 8 33.21 -63.33 31.36
CA ILE A 8 33.82 -62.26 30.56
C ILE A 8 32.84 -61.76 29.50
N ASN A 9 32.20 -62.68 28.77
CA ASN A 9 31.21 -62.35 27.76
C ASN A 9 29.98 -61.65 28.37
N GLY A 10 29.55 -62.07 29.57
CA GLY A 10 28.47 -61.43 30.30
C GLY A 10 28.78 -59.98 30.70
N VAL A 11 30.02 -59.69 31.10
CA VAL A 11 30.47 -58.32 31.40
C VAL A 11 30.63 -57.50 30.11
N ALA A 12 31.20 -58.07 29.05
CA ALA A 12 31.32 -57.39 27.75
C ALA A 12 29.95 -56.97 27.18
N ALA A 13 28.93 -57.84 27.29
CA ALA A 13 27.57 -57.51 26.87
C ALA A 13 26.96 -56.36 27.70
N LYS A 14 27.26 -56.29 29.01
CA LYS A 14 26.81 -55.19 29.87
C LYS A 14 27.50 -53.88 29.52
N LEU A 15 28.80 -53.92 29.22
CA LEU A 15 29.56 -52.75 28.76
C LEU A 15 29.01 -52.22 27.44
N ALA A 16 28.84 -53.08 26.42
CA ALA A 16 28.27 -52.68 25.14
C ALA A 16 26.88 -52.04 25.28
N LYS A 17 26.06 -52.54 26.21
CA LYS A 17 24.75 -51.95 26.50
C LYS A 17 24.85 -50.60 27.19
N LEU A 18 25.84 -50.39 28.05
CA LEU A 18 26.11 -49.11 28.69
C LEU A 18 26.59 -48.07 27.67
N ASP A 19 27.51 -48.47 26.78
CA ASP A 19 28.03 -47.61 25.71
C ASP A 19 26.91 -47.14 24.79
N ALA A 20 26.03 -48.06 24.36
CA ALA A 20 24.86 -47.69 23.54
C ALA A 20 23.90 -46.71 24.24
N VAL A 21 23.75 -46.81 25.57
CA VAL A 21 22.93 -45.86 26.35
C VAL A 21 23.61 -44.49 26.44
N ILE A 22 24.94 -44.45 26.61
CA ILE A 22 25.72 -43.22 26.65
C ILE A 22 25.64 -42.52 25.29
N GLU A 23 25.92 -43.22 24.19
CA GLU A 23 25.81 -42.69 22.84
C GLU A 23 24.40 -42.16 22.54
N SER A 24 23.36 -42.90 22.94
CA SER A 24 21.98 -42.43 22.78
C SER A 24 21.68 -41.18 23.61
N ARG A 25 22.24 -41.06 24.82
CA ARG A 25 22.06 -39.89 25.69
C ARG A 25 22.79 -38.66 25.13
N GLU A 26 23.93 -38.85 24.47
CA GLU A 26 24.68 -37.78 23.82
C GLU A 26 24.01 -37.33 22.51
N ALA A 27 23.47 -38.27 21.72
CA ALA A 27 22.84 -37.96 20.43
C ALA A 27 21.44 -37.32 20.56
N ALA A 28 20.68 -37.67 21.59
CA ALA A 28 19.32 -37.15 21.81
C ALA A 28 19.22 -35.61 21.89
N PRO A 29 20.04 -34.89 22.69
CA PRO A 29 20.00 -33.43 22.74
C PRO A 29 20.42 -32.80 21.40
N LEU A 30 21.41 -33.35 20.71
CA LEU A 30 21.86 -32.85 19.40
C LEU A 30 20.72 -32.90 18.37
N ARG A 31 20.00 -34.02 18.28
CA ARG A 31 18.82 -34.14 17.41
C ARG A 31 17.69 -33.18 17.81
N LYS A 32 17.56 -32.89 19.11
CA LYS A 32 16.56 -31.93 19.60
C LYS A 32 16.94 -30.49 19.20
N ILE A 33 18.21 -30.13 19.35
CA ILE A 33 18.74 -28.83 18.91
C ILE A 33 18.50 -28.65 17.41
N GLU A 34 18.89 -29.62 16.58
CA GLU A 34 18.72 -29.55 15.13
C GLU A 34 17.24 -29.35 14.73
N LYS A 35 16.30 -30.03 15.40
CA LYS A 35 14.86 -29.84 15.17
C LYS A 35 14.39 -28.45 15.53
N LEU A 36 14.88 -27.89 16.64
CA LEU A 36 14.53 -26.55 17.08
C LEU A 36 15.10 -25.47 16.15
N GLU A 37 16.33 -25.67 15.67
CA GLU A 37 16.96 -24.78 14.69
C GLU A 37 16.18 -24.77 13.37
N LYS A 38 15.86 -25.94 12.81
CA LYS A 38 15.04 -26.03 11.60
C LYS A 38 13.68 -25.36 11.77
N ALA A 39 13.01 -25.59 12.90
CA ALA A 39 11.71 -24.98 13.18
C ALA A 39 11.81 -23.44 13.33
N ARG A 40 12.87 -22.94 13.98
CA ARG A 40 13.15 -21.51 14.09
C ARG A 40 13.38 -20.90 12.71
N ASP A 41 14.24 -21.51 11.91
CA ASP A 41 14.64 -20.97 10.60
C ASP A 41 13.47 -20.95 9.63
N GLN A 42 12.61 -21.99 9.66
CA GLN A 42 11.35 -22.00 8.90
C GLN A 42 10.40 -20.88 9.33
N ARG A 43 10.28 -20.60 10.63
CA ARG A 43 9.44 -19.49 11.13
C ARG A 43 9.99 -18.14 10.70
N ILE A 44 11.31 -17.95 10.80
CA ILE A 44 11.97 -16.73 10.34
C ILE A 44 11.73 -16.53 8.85
N GLN A 45 11.87 -17.58 8.05
CA GLN A 45 11.65 -17.48 6.61
C GLN A 45 10.20 -17.13 6.29
N LYS A 46 9.23 -17.81 6.92
CA LYS A 46 7.80 -17.51 6.75
C LYS A 46 7.48 -16.05 7.08
N ILE A 47 8.02 -15.54 8.19
CA ILE A 47 7.83 -14.14 8.59
C ILE A 47 8.43 -13.21 7.52
N ARG A 48 9.65 -13.48 7.05
CA ARG A 48 10.28 -12.68 5.98
C ARG A 48 9.44 -12.64 4.72
N ASP A 49 8.94 -13.79 4.28
CA ASP A 49 8.14 -13.91 3.07
C ASP A 49 6.81 -13.15 3.22
N GLU A 50 6.14 -13.27 4.38
CA GLU A 50 4.91 -12.54 4.68
C GLU A 50 5.11 -11.01 4.68
N PHE A 51 6.19 -10.53 5.28
CA PHE A 51 6.48 -9.09 5.30
C PHE A 51 6.94 -8.58 3.94
N ALA A 52 7.73 -9.35 3.19
CA ALA A 52 8.08 -9.01 1.81
C ALA A 52 6.82 -8.87 0.94
N ALA A 53 5.89 -9.83 1.04
CA ALA A 53 4.61 -9.77 0.31
C ALA A 53 3.77 -8.55 0.72
N LYS A 54 3.70 -8.22 2.02
CA LYS A 54 2.98 -7.04 2.51
C LYS A 54 3.61 -5.74 2.00
N ILE A 55 4.94 -5.66 1.99
CA ILE A 55 5.66 -4.48 1.48
C ILE A 55 5.35 -4.28 -0.01
N GLU A 56 5.41 -5.34 -0.81
CA GLU A 56 5.10 -5.25 -2.24
C GLU A 56 3.62 -4.89 -2.49
N ALA A 57 2.69 -5.42 -1.68
CA ALA A 57 1.28 -5.04 -1.76
C ALA A 57 1.07 -3.55 -1.47
N VAL A 58 1.70 -3.02 -0.41
CA VAL A 58 1.60 -1.60 -0.04
C VAL A 58 2.26 -0.70 -1.11
N LYS A 59 3.38 -1.12 -1.70
CA LYS A 59 3.99 -0.39 -2.82
C LYS A 59 3.06 -0.33 -4.03
N ALA A 60 2.48 -1.46 -4.42
CA ALA A 60 1.55 -1.52 -5.54
C ALA A 60 0.30 -0.65 -5.28
N GLU A 61 -0.21 -0.65 -4.05
CA GLU A 61 -1.31 0.24 -3.65
C GLU A 61 -0.91 1.72 -3.72
N ALA A 62 0.28 2.07 -3.20
CA ALA A 62 0.78 3.44 -3.23
C ALA A 62 1.03 3.94 -4.66
N GLU A 63 1.57 3.09 -5.55
CA GLU A 63 1.71 3.41 -6.97
C GLU A 63 0.36 3.55 -7.67
N ALA A 64 -0.60 2.68 -7.36
CA ALA A 64 -1.95 2.76 -7.92
C ALA A 64 -2.70 4.03 -7.45
N ALA A 65 -2.51 4.43 -6.18
CA ALA A 65 -3.08 5.64 -5.62
C ALA A 65 -2.39 6.91 -6.16
N GLY A 66 -1.05 6.91 -6.21
CA GLY A 66 -0.27 8.03 -6.75
C GLY A 66 -0.47 8.26 -8.25
N ALA A 67 -0.86 7.22 -8.99
CA ALA A 67 -1.12 7.31 -10.43
C ALA A 67 -2.56 7.73 -10.79
N ARG A 68 -3.47 7.85 -9.83
CA ARG A 68 -4.90 8.05 -10.11
C ARG A 68 -5.49 9.18 -9.29
N MET A 69 -5.51 10.37 -9.88
CA MET A 69 -6.56 11.34 -9.55
C MET A 69 -7.89 10.79 -10.03
N THR A 70 -8.92 10.90 -9.20
CA THR A 70 -10.30 10.68 -9.62
C THR A 70 -10.72 11.72 -10.67
N PRO A 71 -11.69 11.44 -11.54
CA PRO A 71 -12.21 12.43 -12.49
C PRO A 71 -12.68 13.72 -11.81
N GLU A 72 -13.26 13.61 -10.62
CA GLU A 72 -13.68 14.75 -9.81
C GLU A 72 -12.48 15.57 -9.32
N GLU A 73 -11.43 14.94 -8.80
CA GLU A 73 -10.19 15.62 -8.40
C GLU A 73 -9.49 16.28 -9.58
N GLN A 74 -9.46 15.61 -10.74
CA GLN A 74 -8.88 16.16 -11.96
C GLN A 74 -9.68 17.38 -12.46
N ALA A 75 -11.01 17.33 -12.37
CA ALA A 75 -11.87 18.46 -12.70
C ALA A 75 -11.68 19.63 -11.73
N GLN A 76 -11.55 19.34 -10.43
CA GLN A 76 -11.29 20.34 -9.40
C GLN A 76 -9.92 20.98 -9.58
N GLU A 77 -8.87 20.20 -9.85
CA GLU A 77 -7.54 20.71 -10.16
C GLU A 77 -7.57 21.60 -11.40
N SER A 78 -8.23 21.15 -12.47
CA SER A 78 -8.37 21.93 -13.71
C SER A 78 -9.11 23.24 -13.49
N ALA A 79 -10.14 23.25 -12.62
CA ALA A 79 -10.85 24.46 -12.24
C ALA A 79 -9.94 25.41 -11.43
N LEU A 80 -9.19 24.89 -10.46
CA LEU A 80 -8.28 25.69 -9.64
C LEU A 80 -7.13 26.28 -10.47
N LEU A 81 -6.59 25.53 -11.42
CA LEU A 81 -5.56 26.01 -12.36
C LEU A 81 -6.11 27.13 -13.25
N ARG A 82 -7.37 27.02 -13.69
CA ARG A 82 -8.03 28.08 -14.44
C ARG A 82 -8.23 29.34 -13.59
N ASP A 83 -8.70 29.20 -12.37
CA ASP A 83 -8.89 30.32 -11.44
C ASP A 83 -7.56 31.02 -11.13
N TYR A 84 -6.49 30.23 -10.96
CA TYR A 84 -5.14 30.75 -10.76
C TYR A 84 -4.62 31.51 -11.99
N ALA A 85 -4.84 30.98 -13.20
CA ALA A 85 -4.49 31.68 -14.44
C ALA A 85 -5.27 32.99 -14.59
N LEU A 86 -6.57 33.00 -14.25
CA LEU A 86 -7.38 34.23 -14.21
C LEU A 86 -6.79 35.25 -13.24
N ALA A 87 -6.46 34.84 -12.02
CA ALA A 87 -5.88 35.73 -11.02
C ALA A 87 -4.52 36.33 -11.48
N ILE A 88 -3.67 35.54 -12.14
CA ILE A 88 -2.41 36.03 -12.71
C ILE A 88 -2.67 37.08 -13.80
N VAL A 89 -3.63 36.84 -14.69
CA VAL A 89 -3.96 37.77 -15.77
C VAL A 89 -4.56 39.06 -15.20
N GLU A 90 -5.50 38.95 -14.26
CA GLU A 90 -6.10 40.11 -13.59
C GLU A 90 -5.04 40.94 -12.85
N PHE A 91 -4.14 40.27 -12.11
CA PHE A 91 -3.00 40.93 -11.49
C PHE A 91 -2.15 41.65 -12.52
N SER A 92 -1.83 40.99 -13.65
CA SER A 92 -1.01 41.59 -14.72
C SER A 92 -1.67 42.79 -15.41
N ASN A 93 -2.99 42.93 -15.32
CA ASN A 93 -3.72 44.09 -15.85
C ASN A 93 -3.63 45.30 -14.90
N SER A 94 -3.41 45.05 -13.61
CA SER A 94 -3.37 46.08 -12.56
C SER A 94 -1.96 46.37 -12.04
N ALA A 95 -1.01 45.46 -12.24
CA ALA A 95 0.35 45.50 -11.74
C ALA A 95 1.34 44.89 -12.74
N SER A 96 2.61 45.21 -12.56
CA SER A 96 3.69 44.80 -13.47
C SER A 96 4.22 43.39 -13.15
N ALA A 97 4.86 42.76 -14.12
CA ALA A 97 5.57 41.49 -13.92
C ALA A 97 6.70 41.58 -12.86
N ALA A 98 7.21 42.78 -12.58
CA ALA A 98 8.20 43.00 -11.53
C ALA A 98 7.60 42.90 -10.12
N GLU A 99 6.30 43.20 -9.98
CA GLU A 99 5.55 43.07 -8.72
C GLU A 99 4.98 41.67 -8.54
N LEU A 100 4.71 40.96 -9.65
CA LEU A 100 4.30 39.56 -9.61
C LEU A 100 5.46 38.62 -9.20
N ALA A 101 6.69 38.94 -9.63
CA ALA A 101 7.87 38.11 -9.40
C ALA A 101 8.12 37.75 -7.91
N PRO A 102 8.12 38.70 -6.97
CA PRO A 102 8.25 38.41 -5.54
C PRO A 102 7.10 37.56 -4.97
N LEU A 103 5.86 37.73 -5.46
CA LEU A 103 4.69 36.97 -5.00
C LEU A 103 4.78 35.50 -5.38
N LEU A 104 5.36 35.22 -6.55
CA LEU A 104 5.56 33.87 -7.06
C LEU A 104 6.92 33.27 -6.69
N GLY A 105 7.82 34.06 -6.08
CA GLY A 105 9.19 33.64 -5.75
C GLY A 105 10.07 33.38 -6.98
N VAL A 106 9.76 34.02 -8.12
CA VAL A 106 10.45 33.81 -9.41
C VAL A 106 11.13 35.10 -9.89
N SER A 107 11.97 35.00 -10.92
CA SER A 107 12.54 36.18 -11.57
C SER A 107 11.50 36.95 -12.37
N THR A 108 11.71 38.25 -12.60
CA THR A 108 10.82 39.07 -13.46
C THR A 108 10.69 38.52 -14.88
N ARG A 109 11.72 37.86 -15.41
CA ARG A 109 11.66 37.22 -16.73
C ARG A 109 10.75 35.99 -16.72
N GLU A 110 10.78 35.20 -15.66
CA GLU A 110 9.89 34.05 -15.48
C GLU A 110 8.45 34.49 -15.23
N ALA A 111 8.24 35.54 -14.42
CA ALA A 111 6.91 36.12 -14.20
C ALA A 111 6.25 36.56 -15.52
N LYS A 112 7.02 37.17 -16.45
CA LYS A 112 6.51 37.51 -17.80
C LYS A 112 6.05 36.27 -18.57
N LYS A 113 6.85 35.20 -18.55
CA LYS A 113 6.50 33.93 -19.20
C LYS A 113 5.26 33.30 -18.57
N ILE A 114 5.14 33.35 -17.24
CA ILE A 114 3.97 32.83 -16.51
C ILE A 114 2.71 33.60 -16.89
N ILE A 115 2.78 34.93 -17.05
CA ILE A 115 1.65 35.74 -17.53
C ILE A 115 1.25 35.35 -18.95
N GLU A 116 2.23 35.18 -19.86
CA GLU A 116 1.97 34.74 -21.24
C GLU A 116 1.33 33.34 -21.27
N GLN A 117 1.85 32.41 -20.46
CA GLN A 117 1.31 31.05 -20.34
C GLN A 117 -0.11 31.06 -19.79
N ALA A 118 -0.38 31.82 -18.72
CA ALA A 118 -1.71 31.95 -18.14
C ALA A 118 -2.73 32.50 -19.14
N LYS A 119 -2.35 33.46 -20.00
CA LYS A 119 -3.22 33.94 -21.09
C LYS A 119 -3.51 32.83 -22.10
N SER A 120 -2.48 32.10 -22.53
CA SER A 120 -2.62 30.98 -23.47
C SER A 120 -3.51 29.85 -22.91
N ASP A 121 -3.38 29.52 -21.63
CA ASP A 121 -4.15 28.44 -20.98
C ASP A 121 -5.64 28.78 -20.86
N LEU A 122 -5.96 30.07 -20.66
CA LEU A 122 -7.32 30.57 -20.65
C LEU A 122 -7.95 30.58 -22.04
N GLU A 123 -7.19 30.96 -23.08
CA GLU A 123 -7.66 30.92 -24.47
C GLU A 123 -7.91 29.48 -24.96
N ALA A 124 -7.01 28.55 -24.61
CA ALA A 124 -7.18 27.13 -24.90
C ALA A 124 -8.40 26.53 -24.17
N SER A 125 -8.67 26.98 -22.95
CA SER A 125 -9.84 26.58 -22.16
C SER A 125 -11.16 27.17 -22.68
N GLY A 126 -11.15 28.39 -23.23
CA GLY A 126 -12.34 29.08 -23.73
C GLY A 126 -12.86 28.55 -25.07
N SER A 127 -12.02 27.85 -25.83
CA SER A 127 -12.37 27.31 -27.16
C SER A 127 -13.02 25.90 -27.11
N GLY A 128 -13.26 25.36 -25.91
CA GLY A 128 -13.83 24.01 -25.68
C GLY A 128 -15.24 23.97 -25.10
N ALA A 129 -16.00 25.08 -25.08
CA ALA A 129 -17.37 25.11 -24.56
C ALA A 129 -18.38 24.48 -25.56
N GLY A 130 -18.33 23.16 -25.69
CA GLY A 130 -19.28 22.35 -26.46
C GLY A 130 -20.14 21.48 -25.55
N THR A 131 -21.39 21.94 -25.35
CA THR A 131 -22.57 21.19 -24.89
C THR A 131 -22.75 21.02 -23.36
N PRO A 132 -23.80 21.61 -22.76
CA PRO A 132 -24.20 21.28 -21.39
C PRO A 132 -24.82 19.87 -21.33
N PRO A 133 -24.61 19.09 -20.26
CA PRO A 133 -25.39 17.88 -20.04
C PRO A 133 -26.86 18.26 -19.82
N SER A 134 -27.75 17.57 -20.55
CA SER A 134 -29.20 17.68 -20.38
C SER A 134 -29.61 17.50 -18.92
N ALA A 135 -30.57 18.31 -18.50
CA ALA A 135 -31.19 18.28 -17.18
C ALA A 135 -31.64 16.85 -16.77
N PRO A 136 -31.55 16.50 -15.48
CA PRO A 136 -32.05 15.22 -15.00
C PRO A 136 -33.58 15.18 -15.11
N SER A 137 -34.09 14.14 -15.76
CA SER A 137 -35.51 13.79 -15.79
C SER A 137 -35.99 13.43 -14.36
N PRO A 138 -37.19 13.85 -13.92
CA PRO A 138 -37.65 13.61 -12.57
C PRO A 138 -37.97 12.11 -12.35
N ALA A 139 -37.58 11.62 -11.17
CA ALA A 139 -37.82 10.25 -10.73
C ALA A 139 -39.34 9.92 -10.66
N PRO A 140 -39.76 8.68 -10.98
CA PRO A 140 -41.13 8.26 -10.75
C PRO A 140 -41.38 8.12 -9.24
N THR A 141 -42.40 8.84 -8.78
CA THR A 141 -42.98 8.78 -7.44
C THR A 141 -43.54 7.37 -7.19
N VAL A 142 -42.97 6.64 -6.24
CA VAL A 142 -43.63 5.44 -5.68
C VAL A 142 -44.53 5.93 -4.55
N PRO A 143 -45.85 5.68 -4.58
CA PRO A 143 -46.72 6.04 -3.48
C PRO A 143 -46.43 5.13 -2.29
N ALA A 144 -46.16 5.76 -1.15
CA ALA A 144 -46.33 5.13 0.14
C ALA A 144 -47.83 4.97 0.38
N ASP A 145 -48.30 3.74 0.59
CA ASP A 145 -49.54 3.52 1.31
C ASP A 145 -49.41 2.33 2.25
N ASP A 146 -50.04 2.52 3.40
CA ASP A 146 -49.96 1.82 4.66
C ASP A 146 -50.43 0.35 4.59
N ARG A 147 -49.79 -0.50 5.40
CA ARG A 147 -50.45 -1.35 6.42
C ARG A 147 -49.43 -2.19 7.21
N GLN A 148 -49.21 -1.79 8.47
CA GLN A 148 -48.68 -2.60 9.58
C GLN A 148 -49.54 -3.87 9.84
N PRO A 149 -49.31 -4.62 10.95
CA PRO A 149 -48.15 -5.39 11.42
C PRO A 149 -48.55 -6.87 11.69
N VAL A 150 -47.65 -7.75 12.18
CA VAL A 150 -47.86 -8.64 13.37
C VAL A 150 -46.78 -9.74 13.56
N THR A 151 -46.13 -9.68 14.73
CA THR A 151 -45.78 -10.74 15.73
C THR A 151 -45.34 -12.19 15.39
N VAL A 152 -44.23 -12.59 16.07
CA VAL A 152 -43.94 -13.86 16.82
C VAL A 152 -43.79 -15.13 15.94
N ALA A 153 -42.75 -15.97 16.05
CA ALA A 153 -42.34 -16.81 17.17
C ALA A 153 -40.91 -17.35 16.94
N SER A 154 -40.07 -17.37 17.98
CA SER A 154 -39.64 -18.57 18.77
C SER A 154 -38.57 -19.41 18.12
#